data_AF-A0A7S3SXH3-F1
#
_entry.id   AF-A0A7S3SXH3-F1
#
_cell.length_a   1.000
_cell.length_b   1.000
_cell.length_c   1.000
_cell.angle_alpha   90.00
_cell.angle_beta   90.00
_cell.angle_gamma   90.00
#
_symmetry.space_group_name_H-M   'P 1'
#
loop_
_entity.id
_entity.type
_entity.pdbx_description
1 polymer ?
#
loop_
_entity_poly.entity_id
_entity_poly.type
_entity_poly.pdbx_seq_one_letter_code
_entity_poly.pdbx_strand_id
1 'polypeptide(L)'
;EVSIAGRPAKGGLVSLAGPPPGGPLLDCRDPMTSQHQFQFPTPPVQTPVQASVRAASERAAAAASAAATPRVLELFASPELRRLLSACCPAAAKLSPERLLDRVRAEAKAAEIVHNFPARPAGEFVDVSMASLEKYGFFLNQWQAQLIPPAEAPPDASPVWTPGAFDPRSTAANASSAHYKNLGPQIAEISIFGCPPFARPLRPTWDEAANRLVYAAHNIRRLDTGSAPLFGNVGAVFRTSRVRKMVEIAPIDTGIWEASCNDTYGPPRFNLDCSYPMAPVGTLDHFDHVLYRGLGSWGGDGSRGGRLPRRSLAQSAAELIARSAVGSPSYRDAPNATELSAGSYWEANLLGNPRPDDIKLVLPFFGALFGSADGARLRRLADSHGWPVVWALGDGGNGTAPPPHGALSGTAYPGNRRLLDPTTRTAQRRLNASLPPGSAASFERAWAAAAGDRRAGPVSRAQAPPAAAALSSATLSRPASPTARCSVGGPGWRGCGSHRSLRRRAQTRTVASAWSWTPGRACASGCSSRPRACESSDSYSQNSSCTLYRGVCG
;
A
#
# COMPACT_ATOMS: atom_id res chain seq x y z
N GLU A 1 1.00 80.10 -11.12
CA GLU A 1 0.43 80.57 -12.41
C GLU A 1 -0.75 79.68 -12.79
N VAL A 2 -1.92 80.32 -12.97
CA VAL A 2 -3.14 79.94 -13.74
C VAL A 2 -3.68 78.49 -13.58
N SER A 3 -4.77 78.13 -12.89
CA SER A 3 -6.15 78.63 -12.63
C SER A 3 -7.21 78.45 -13.74
N ILE A 4 -8.44 78.12 -13.26
CA ILE A 4 -9.80 78.19 -13.84
C ILE A 4 -10.27 76.92 -14.59
N ALA A 5 -11.12 76.04 -14.02
CA ALA A 5 -12.55 76.11 -13.62
C ALA A 5 -13.58 75.94 -14.76
N GLY A 6 -14.61 75.12 -14.52
CA GLY A 6 -15.82 75.07 -15.36
C GLY A 6 -16.68 73.80 -15.25
N ARG A 7 -17.68 73.80 -14.34
CA ARG A 7 -18.96 73.05 -14.45
C ARG A 7 -20.01 74.02 -15.05
N PRO A 8 -21.13 73.63 -15.71
CA PRO A 8 -22.22 72.88 -15.05
C PRO A 8 -23.18 71.99 -15.90
N ALA A 9 -23.88 71.11 -15.17
CA ALA A 9 -25.28 70.60 -15.23
C ALA A 9 -26.08 70.48 -16.55
N LYS A 10 -26.71 69.31 -16.78
CA LYS A 10 -28.18 69.02 -16.69
C LYS A 10 -28.59 67.76 -17.48
N GLY A 11 -29.45 66.94 -16.86
CA GLY A 11 -30.64 66.32 -17.46
C GLY A 11 -30.48 65.23 -18.52
N GLY A 12 -30.94 64.00 -18.20
CA GLY A 12 -31.20 62.96 -19.20
C GLY A 12 -31.56 61.62 -18.59
N LEU A 13 -32.82 61.45 -18.18
CA LEU A 13 -33.43 60.13 -17.97
C LEU A 13 -33.55 59.46 -19.35
N VAL A 14 -32.73 58.46 -19.62
CA VAL A 14 -32.88 57.57 -20.78
C VAL A 14 -33.34 56.21 -20.27
N SER A 15 -34.62 55.93 -20.52
CA SER A 15 -35.20 54.60 -20.44
C SER A 15 -34.54 53.73 -21.51
N LEU A 16 -33.75 52.74 -21.10
CA LEU A 16 -33.27 51.70 -22.00
C LEU A 16 -34.33 50.61 -22.09
N ALA A 17 -34.97 50.56 -23.26
CA ALA A 17 -35.85 49.47 -23.68
C ALA A 17 -35.15 48.12 -23.52
N GLY A 18 -35.89 47.14 -22.99
CA GLY A 18 -35.43 45.77 -22.86
C GLY A 18 -35.13 45.13 -24.23
N PRO A 19 -34.16 44.19 -24.30
CA PRO A 19 -33.83 43.52 -25.54
C PRO A 19 -34.97 42.58 -25.98
N PRO A 20 -35.13 42.36 -27.31
CA PRO A 20 -36.15 41.47 -27.85
C PRO A 20 -35.88 40.01 -27.47
N PRO A 21 -36.92 39.19 -27.22
CA PRO A 21 -36.78 37.76 -27.04
C PRO A 21 -36.58 37.10 -28.41
N GLY A 22 -35.42 36.48 -28.65
CA GLY A 22 -35.26 35.64 -29.85
C GLY A 22 -33.87 35.48 -30.47
N GLY A 23 -32.79 35.92 -29.84
CA GLY A 23 -31.44 35.63 -30.32
C GLY A 23 -30.94 34.25 -29.86
N PRO A 24 -30.24 33.47 -30.70
CA PRO A 24 -29.65 32.20 -30.30
C PRO A 24 -28.68 32.42 -29.14
N LEU A 25 -28.84 31.64 -28.08
CA LEU A 25 -27.90 31.55 -26.96
C LEU A 25 -26.50 31.25 -27.52
N LEU A 26 -25.65 32.28 -27.57
CA LEU A 26 -24.21 32.13 -27.66
C LEU A 26 -23.76 31.32 -26.44
N ASP A 27 -23.42 30.06 -26.69
CA ASP A 27 -22.83 29.14 -25.73
C ASP A 27 -21.49 29.72 -25.27
N CYS A 28 -21.51 30.45 -24.15
CA CYS A 28 -20.32 31.00 -23.49
C CYS A 28 -19.53 29.92 -22.73
N ARG A 29 -19.65 28.65 -23.12
CA ARG A 29 -18.68 27.61 -22.76
C ARG A 29 -17.49 27.69 -23.70
N ASP A 30 -16.75 28.78 -23.62
CA ASP A 30 -15.34 28.73 -23.97
C ASP A 30 -14.67 27.95 -22.83
N PRO A 31 -14.22 26.70 -23.04
CA PRO A 31 -13.55 25.96 -21.98
C PRO A 31 -12.32 26.76 -21.59
N MET A 32 -12.13 26.93 -20.27
CA MET A 32 -10.95 27.52 -19.64
C MET A 32 -9.65 26.98 -20.24
N THR A 33 -9.24 27.57 -21.36
CA THR A 33 -7.95 27.37 -22.03
C THR A 33 -7.02 28.53 -21.70
N SER A 34 -7.26 29.21 -20.57
CA SER A 34 -6.19 29.93 -19.88
C SER A 34 -5.19 28.88 -19.43
N GLN A 35 -4.21 28.62 -20.30
CA GLN A 35 -2.95 27.98 -19.99
C GLN A 35 -2.28 28.83 -18.90
N HIS A 36 -2.74 28.70 -17.66
CA HIS A 36 -1.80 28.71 -16.56
C HIS A 36 -0.86 27.55 -16.88
N GLN A 37 0.25 27.86 -17.55
CA GLN A 37 1.38 26.95 -17.60
C GLN A 37 1.61 26.54 -16.16
N PHE A 38 1.24 25.30 -15.83
CA PHE A 38 1.64 24.72 -14.58
C PHE A 38 3.14 24.90 -14.52
N GLN A 39 3.64 25.56 -13.47
CA GLN A 39 5.08 25.78 -13.28
C GLN A 39 5.88 24.47 -13.29
N PHE A 40 5.18 23.34 -13.19
CA PHE A 40 5.73 22.00 -13.15
C PHE A 40 5.21 21.16 -14.33
N PRO A 41 6.09 20.69 -15.23
CA PRO A 41 5.69 19.84 -16.35
C PRO A 41 5.25 18.46 -15.86
N THR A 42 4.26 17.87 -16.54
CA THR A 42 3.84 16.49 -16.29
C THR A 42 5.00 15.53 -16.59
N PRO A 43 5.54 14.81 -15.59
CA PRO A 43 6.64 13.88 -15.81
C PRO A 43 6.17 12.67 -16.62
N PRO A 44 7.06 11.93 -17.32
CA PRO A 44 6.68 10.67 -17.96
C PRO A 44 6.18 9.67 -16.91
N VAL A 45 5.31 8.71 -17.32
CA VAL A 45 4.78 7.66 -16.42
C VAL A 45 5.92 6.91 -15.72
N GLN A 46 7.03 6.69 -16.43
CA GLN A 46 8.27 6.20 -15.85
C GLN A 46 9.42 6.92 -16.57
N THR A 47 10.33 7.54 -15.84
CA THR A 47 11.51 8.19 -16.43
C THR A 47 12.53 7.13 -16.90
N PRO A 48 13.46 7.47 -17.81
CA PRO A 48 14.53 6.55 -18.18
C PRO A 48 15.36 6.05 -16.99
N VAL A 49 15.56 6.91 -15.99
CA VAL A 49 16.24 6.57 -14.72
C VAL A 49 15.44 5.51 -13.96
N GLN A 50 14.15 5.75 -13.72
CA GLN A 50 13.28 4.81 -13.02
C GLN A 50 13.21 3.45 -13.74
N ALA A 51 13.11 3.46 -15.07
CA ALA A 51 13.09 2.24 -15.87
C ALA A 51 14.41 1.45 -15.76
N SER A 52 15.55 2.13 -15.73
CA SER A 52 16.88 1.51 -15.54
C SER A 52 17.02 0.89 -14.16
N VAL A 53 16.67 1.63 -13.11
CA VAL A 53 16.67 1.15 -11.71
C VAL A 53 15.78 -0.09 -11.60
N ARG A 54 14.54 -0.01 -12.09
CA ARG A 54 13.59 -1.13 -12.06
C ARG A 54 14.10 -2.37 -12.77
N ALA A 55 14.78 -2.21 -13.91
CA ALA A 55 15.35 -3.33 -14.66
C ALA A 55 16.51 -4.00 -13.90
N ALA A 56 17.32 -3.22 -13.16
CA ALA A 56 18.34 -3.77 -12.27
C ALA A 56 17.72 -4.52 -11.09
N SER A 57 16.72 -3.93 -10.44
CA SER A 57 15.97 -4.57 -9.35
C SER A 57 15.29 -5.86 -9.78
N GLU A 58 14.71 -5.94 -10.99
CA GLU A 58 14.11 -7.19 -11.49
C GLU A 58 15.11 -8.35 -11.51
N ARG A 59 16.32 -8.10 -12.03
CA ARG A 59 17.36 -9.13 -12.12
C ARG A 59 17.83 -9.57 -10.74
N ALA A 60 18.04 -8.61 -9.84
CA ALA A 60 18.46 -8.89 -8.47
C ALA A 60 17.37 -9.64 -7.69
N ALA A 61 16.11 -9.22 -7.82
CA ALA A 61 14.94 -9.84 -7.20
C ALA A 61 14.74 -11.29 -7.67
N ALA A 62 14.94 -11.55 -8.96
CA ALA A 62 14.85 -12.90 -9.54
C ALA A 62 15.89 -13.84 -8.92
N ALA A 63 17.15 -13.41 -8.87
CA ALA A 63 18.25 -14.17 -8.27
C ALA A 63 18.02 -14.40 -6.76
N ALA A 64 17.69 -13.34 -6.02
CA ALA A 64 17.44 -13.42 -4.58
C ALA A 64 16.23 -14.30 -4.25
N SER A 65 15.16 -14.22 -5.04
CA SER A 65 13.99 -15.08 -4.86
C SER A 65 14.32 -16.55 -5.10
N ALA A 66 15.04 -16.87 -6.17
CA ALA A 66 15.47 -18.24 -6.45
C ALA A 66 16.32 -18.81 -5.31
N ALA A 67 17.23 -18.02 -4.75
CA ALA A 67 18.05 -18.40 -3.60
C ALA A 67 17.23 -18.56 -2.30
N ALA A 68 16.17 -17.78 -2.12
CA ALA A 68 15.32 -17.84 -0.93
C ALA A 68 14.24 -18.93 -1.00
N THR A 69 13.82 -19.36 -2.20
CA THR A 69 12.74 -20.35 -2.37
C THR A 69 12.94 -21.61 -1.52
N PRO A 70 14.12 -22.26 -1.46
CA PRO A 70 14.30 -23.45 -0.61
C PRO A 70 14.02 -23.19 0.87
N ARG A 71 14.44 -22.04 1.41
CA ARG A 71 14.21 -21.66 2.81
C ARG A 71 12.74 -21.38 3.10
N VAL A 72 12.01 -20.82 2.14
CA VAL A 72 10.56 -20.62 2.25
C VAL A 72 9.82 -21.95 2.24
N LEU A 73 10.23 -22.87 1.36
CA LEU A 73 9.65 -24.22 1.31
C LEU A 73 9.93 -25.01 2.59
N GLU A 74 11.14 -24.91 3.14
CA GLU A 74 11.50 -25.50 4.43
C GLU A 74 10.65 -24.93 5.57
N LEU A 75 10.52 -23.60 5.67
CA LEU A 75 9.62 -22.95 6.62
C LEU A 75 8.18 -23.48 6.46
N PHE A 76 7.70 -23.60 5.22
CA PHE A 76 6.38 -24.11 4.91
C PHE A 76 6.22 -25.61 5.20
N ALA A 77 7.30 -26.38 5.20
CA ALA A 77 7.30 -27.78 5.62
C ALA A 77 7.40 -27.94 7.15
N SER A 78 7.82 -26.90 7.89
CA SER A 78 8.14 -27.00 9.31
C SER A 78 6.95 -27.50 10.16
N PRO A 79 7.17 -28.44 11.10
CA PRO A 79 6.10 -28.94 11.98
C PRO A 79 5.40 -27.84 12.77
N GLU A 80 6.16 -26.81 13.20
CA GLU A 80 5.62 -25.68 13.95
C GLU A 80 4.59 -24.90 13.12
N LEU A 81 4.93 -24.49 11.90
CA LEU A 81 4.00 -23.76 11.04
C LEU A 81 2.78 -24.64 10.71
N ARG A 82 2.99 -25.94 10.44
CA ARG A 82 1.89 -26.88 10.16
C ARG A 82 0.91 -27.00 11.32
N ARG A 83 1.41 -27.05 12.55
CA ARG A 83 0.58 -27.03 13.77
C ARG A 83 -0.21 -25.73 13.88
N LEU A 84 0.44 -24.58 13.68
CA LEU A 84 -0.22 -23.26 13.75
C LEU A 84 -1.31 -23.11 12.69
N LEU A 85 -1.01 -23.45 11.44
CA LEU A 85 -1.98 -23.43 10.35
C LEU A 85 -3.12 -24.42 10.58
N SER A 86 -2.88 -25.57 11.21
CA SER A 86 -3.96 -26.53 11.51
C SER A 86 -4.96 -25.96 12.51
N ALA A 87 -4.53 -25.06 13.39
CA ALA A 87 -5.41 -24.39 14.34
C ALA A 87 -6.23 -23.26 13.69
N CYS A 88 -5.61 -22.40 12.87
CA CYS A 88 -6.29 -21.22 12.33
C CYS A 88 -6.83 -21.38 10.90
N CYS A 89 -6.19 -22.20 10.07
CA CYS A 89 -6.44 -22.33 8.63
C CYS A 89 -6.28 -23.79 8.14
N PRO A 90 -7.15 -24.74 8.56
CA PRO A 90 -6.96 -26.16 8.28
C PRO A 90 -6.83 -26.51 6.78
N ALA A 91 -7.48 -25.74 5.90
CA ALA A 91 -7.35 -25.92 4.45
C ALA A 91 -5.93 -25.58 3.94
N ALA A 92 -5.31 -24.51 4.45
CA ALA A 92 -3.94 -24.14 4.09
C ALA A 92 -2.93 -25.14 4.68
N ALA A 93 -3.17 -25.64 5.89
CA ALA A 93 -2.31 -26.62 6.55
C ALA A 93 -2.14 -27.93 5.76
N LYS A 94 -3.16 -28.32 4.97
CA LYS A 94 -3.17 -29.53 4.14
C LYS A 94 -2.44 -29.38 2.79
N LEU A 95 -2.08 -28.16 2.38
CA LEU A 95 -1.37 -27.95 1.11
C LEU A 95 0.09 -28.41 1.23
N SER A 96 0.68 -28.99 0.18
CA SER A 96 2.14 -29.18 0.16
C SER A 96 2.87 -27.82 0.29
N PRO A 97 4.14 -27.78 0.75
CA PRO A 97 4.90 -26.53 0.81
C PRO A 97 4.90 -25.75 -0.50
N GLU A 98 5.05 -26.43 -1.64
CA GLU A 98 5.05 -25.84 -2.98
C GLU A 98 3.69 -25.24 -3.32
N ARG A 99 2.61 -25.97 -3.05
CA ARG A 99 1.25 -25.49 -3.31
C ARG A 99 0.87 -24.33 -2.40
N LEU A 100 1.35 -24.33 -1.15
CA LEU A 100 1.16 -23.20 -0.24
C LEU A 100 1.92 -21.96 -0.75
N LEU A 101 3.17 -22.11 -1.19
CA LEU A 101 3.96 -21.02 -1.78
C LEU A 101 3.33 -20.50 -3.07
N ASP A 102 2.85 -21.36 -3.96
CA ASP A 102 2.12 -20.96 -5.17
C ASP A 102 0.89 -20.12 -4.84
N ARG A 103 0.15 -20.48 -3.78
CA ARG A 103 -1.02 -19.72 -3.33
C ARG A 103 -0.64 -18.37 -2.75
N VAL A 104 0.44 -18.29 -1.96
CA VAL A 104 0.98 -17.02 -1.46
C VAL A 104 1.46 -16.12 -2.61
N ARG A 105 2.11 -16.69 -3.64
CA ARG A 105 2.49 -15.97 -4.87
C ARG A 105 1.30 -15.48 -5.68
N ALA A 106 0.27 -16.29 -5.82
CA ALA A 106 -0.95 -15.87 -6.49
C ALA A 106 -1.62 -14.72 -5.72
N GLU A 107 -1.70 -14.81 -4.39
CA GLU A 107 -2.26 -13.76 -3.55
C GLU A 107 -1.42 -12.48 -3.62
N ALA A 108 -0.10 -12.58 -3.52
CA ALA A 108 0.76 -11.41 -3.59
C ALA A 108 0.56 -10.64 -4.92
N LYS A 109 0.50 -11.36 -6.04
CA LYS A 109 0.22 -10.78 -7.36
C LYS A 109 -1.17 -10.14 -7.49
N ALA A 110 -2.14 -10.58 -6.69
CA ALA A 110 -3.52 -10.12 -6.71
C ALA A 110 -3.83 -9.06 -5.65
N ALA A 111 -2.94 -8.89 -4.66
CA ALA A 111 -3.08 -7.93 -3.59
C ALA A 111 -3.14 -6.49 -4.14
N GLU A 112 -3.78 -5.63 -3.37
CA GLU A 112 -3.92 -4.22 -3.73
C GLU A 112 -2.59 -3.50 -3.46
N ILE A 113 -2.21 -2.61 -4.38
CA ILE A 113 -1.14 -1.64 -4.15
C ILE A 113 -1.80 -0.32 -3.82
N VAL A 114 -1.57 0.18 -2.61
CA VAL A 114 -2.34 1.29 -2.05
C VAL A 114 -1.40 2.38 -1.52
N HIS A 115 -1.56 3.61 -2.00
CA HIS A 115 -0.94 4.77 -1.39
C HIS A 115 -1.99 5.49 -0.53
N ASN A 116 -1.71 5.65 0.76
CA ASN A 116 -2.56 6.41 1.66
C ASN A 116 -2.03 7.83 1.76
N PHE A 117 -2.92 8.80 1.64
CA PHE A 117 -2.61 10.22 1.65
C PHE A 117 -3.68 11.01 2.41
N PRO A 118 -3.37 12.21 2.92
CA PRO A 118 -4.33 12.99 3.67
C PRO A 118 -5.29 13.73 2.72
N ALA A 119 -6.57 13.78 3.10
CA ALA A 119 -7.61 14.51 2.38
C ALA A 119 -7.25 15.99 2.15
N ARG A 120 -6.55 16.59 3.12
CA ARG A 120 -5.99 17.94 3.08
C ARG A 120 -4.49 17.85 3.37
N PRO A 121 -3.66 18.81 2.91
CA PRO A 121 -2.28 18.90 3.38
C PRO A 121 -2.26 18.97 4.91
N ALA A 122 -1.75 17.93 5.56
CA ALA A 122 -1.72 17.79 7.00
C ALA A 122 -0.66 16.77 7.42
N GLY A 123 -0.13 16.93 8.64
CA GLY A 123 0.84 16.00 9.23
C GLY A 123 2.30 16.38 8.98
N GLU A 124 3.18 15.50 9.41
CA GLU A 124 4.64 15.64 9.30
C GLU A 124 5.14 15.43 7.86
N PHE A 125 4.39 14.68 7.05
CA PHE A 125 4.77 14.30 5.69
C PHE A 125 4.00 15.12 4.65
N VAL A 126 4.73 15.89 3.84
CA VAL A 126 4.16 16.59 2.69
C VAL A 126 3.92 15.58 1.58
N ASP A 127 2.66 15.24 1.34
CA ASP A 127 2.26 14.23 0.35
C ASP A 127 1.26 14.80 -0.67
N VAL A 128 0.85 13.96 -1.62
CA VAL A 128 -0.30 14.21 -2.49
C VAL A 128 -1.56 14.47 -1.65
N SER A 129 -2.46 15.29 -2.17
CA SER A 129 -3.76 15.59 -1.54
C SER A 129 -4.87 15.56 -2.60
N MET A 130 -6.13 15.65 -2.18
CA MET A 130 -7.24 15.79 -3.12
C MET A 130 -7.08 17.02 -4.02
N ALA A 131 -6.62 18.14 -3.45
CA ALA A 131 -6.33 19.36 -4.21
C ALA A 131 -5.27 19.14 -5.29
N SER A 132 -4.21 18.39 -4.94
CA SER A 132 -3.17 18.04 -5.90
C SER A 132 -3.73 17.16 -7.04
N LEU A 133 -4.60 16.19 -6.73
CA LEU A 133 -5.22 15.33 -7.75
C LEU A 133 -6.23 16.06 -8.64
N GLU A 134 -6.92 17.08 -8.12
CA GLU A 134 -7.78 17.97 -8.91
C GLU A 134 -6.96 18.83 -9.87
N LYS A 135 -5.77 19.26 -9.42
CA LYS A 135 -4.93 20.22 -10.15
C LYS A 135 -4.00 19.56 -11.16
N TYR A 136 -3.41 18.42 -10.83
CA TYR A 136 -2.35 17.78 -11.61
C TYR A 136 -2.85 16.51 -12.29
N GLY A 137 -2.51 16.34 -13.58
CA GLY A 137 -2.84 15.14 -14.35
C GLY A 137 -2.01 13.89 -14.01
N PHE A 138 -1.36 13.87 -12.85
CA PHE A 138 -0.49 12.79 -12.39
C PHE A 138 -0.46 12.75 -10.85
N PHE A 139 -0.11 11.59 -10.32
CA PHE A 139 0.03 11.33 -8.90
C PHE A 139 1.41 11.84 -8.45
N LEU A 140 1.43 12.88 -7.61
CA LEU A 140 2.67 13.42 -7.07
C LEU A 140 3.32 12.41 -6.12
N ASN A 141 4.63 12.29 -6.19
CA ASN A 141 5.39 11.73 -5.07
C ASN A 141 5.66 12.80 -3.99
N GLN A 142 6.15 12.35 -2.84
CA GLN A 142 6.44 13.20 -1.68
C GLN A 142 7.41 14.35 -2.02
N TRP A 143 8.37 14.14 -2.91
CA TRP A 143 9.36 15.14 -3.30
C TRP A 143 8.78 16.20 -4.24
N GLN A 144 7.96 15.79 -5.19
CA GLN A 144 7.25 16.72 -6.08
C GLN A 144 6.26 17.57 -5.28
N ALA A 145 5.54 16.96 -4.32
CA ALA A 145 4.62 17.68 -3.46
C ALA A 145 5.31 18.79 -2.65
N GLN A 146 6.55 18.58 -2.20
CA GLN A 146 7.35 19.58 -1.48
C GLN A 146 7.80 20.77 -2.34
N LEU A 147 7.97 20.58 -3.66
CA LEU A 147 8.38 21.64 -4.57
C LEU A 147 7.22 22.56 -4.97
N ILE A 148 5.99 22.08 -4.82
CA ILE A 148 4.80 22.85 -5.14
C ILE A 148 4.52 23.80 -3.98
N PRO A 149 4.47 25.14 -4.23
CA PRO A 149 4.01 26.08 -3.21
C PRO A 149 2.64 25.63 -2.71
N PRO A 150 2.37 25.67 -1.40
CA PRO A 150 1.09 25.25 -0.87
C PRO A 150 -0.01 26.11 -1.48
N ALA A 151 -0.65 25.60 -2.53
CA ALA A 151 -1.63 26.34 -3.33
C ALA A 151 -2.91 26.62 -2.54
N GLU A 152 -3.07 25.95 -1.40
CA GLU A 152 -4.28 25.94 -0.57
C GLU A 152 -3.93 25.78 0.91
N ALA A 153 -2.75 26.20 1.39
CA ALA A 153 -2.62 26.35 2.84
C ALA A 153 -3.69 27.38 3.25
N PRO A 154 -4.64 27.01 4.14
CA PRO A 154 -5.50 27.99 4.76
C PRO A 154 -4.64 29.18 5.22
N PRO A 155 -5.08 30.44 5.08
CA PRO A 155 -4.29 31.59 5.52
C PRO A 155 -3.89 31.53 7.00
N ASP A 156 -4.56 30.69 7.80
CA ASP A 156 -4.29 30.36 9.20
C ASP A 156 -3.50 29.04 9.41
N ALA A 157 -3.28 28.24 8.37
CA ALA A 157 -2.35 27.12 8.46
C ALA A 157 -0.95 27.71 8.60
N SER A 158 -0.43 27.61 9.82
CA SER A 158 1.00 27.83 10.10
C SER A 158 1.79 27.17 8.97
N PRO A 159 2.77 27.85 8.34
CA PRO A 159 3.49 27.30 7.20
C PRO A 159 3.99 25.91 7.59
N VAL A 160 3.30 24.89 7.07
CA VAL A 160 3.51 23.48 7.45
C VAL A 160 4.93 23.05 7.12
N TRP A 161 5.62 23.85 6.30
CA TRP A 161 7.03 23.70 6.04
C TRP A 161 7.66 25.05 5.63
N THR A 162 8.38 25.71 6.53
CA THR A 162 9.52 26.53 6.09
C THR A 162 10.66 25.57 5.78
N PRO A 163 11.39 25.69 4.65
CA PRO A 163 12.64 24.96 4.43
C PRO A 163 13.58 25.17 5.63
N GLY A 164 13.63 24.20 6.56
CA GLY A 164 14.27 24.33 7.87
C GLY A 164 13.42 24.00 9.11
N ALA A 165 12.11 23.70 8.97
CA ALA A 165 11.24 23.33 10.10
C ALA A 165 11.51 21.91 10.66
N PHE A 166 12.30 21.11 9.95
CA PHE A 166 13.13 20.10 10.61
C PHE A 166 14.28 20.85 11.27
N ASP A 167 14.01 21.61 12.35
CA ASP A 167 15.06 22.30 13.06
C ASP A 167 16.02 21.23 13.59
N PRO A 168 17.23 21.08 13.03
CA PRO A 168 18.18 20.12 13.56
C PRO A 168 18.63 20.53 14.97
N ARG A 169 18.16 21.67 15.50
CA ARG A 169 18.36 22.12 16.88
C ARG A 169 17.33 21.62 17.88
N SER A 170 16.11 21.25 17.49
CA SER A 170 15.15 20.66 18.44
C SER A 170 15.48 19.20 18.82
N THR A 171 16.43 18.59 18.11
CA THR A 171 17.10 17.32 18.48
C THR A 171 18.63 17.50 18.70
N ALA A 172 19.15 18.74 18.71
CA ALA A 172 20.60 19.01 18.80
C ALA A 172 21.26 18.62 20.12
N ALA A 173 20.52 18.13 21.12
CA ALA A 173 21.19 17.62 22.30
C ALA A 173 22.03 16.36 22.01
N ASN A 174 21.76 15.56 20.95
CA ASN A 174 22.47 14.28 20.75
C ASN A 174 22.81 13.85 19.30
N ALA A 175 22.42 14.58 18.24
CA ALA A 175 22.72 14.16 16.86
C ALA A 175 23.99 14.85 16.29
N SER A 176 25.17 14.29 16.61
CA SER A 176 26.50 14.81 16.22
C SER A 176 26.97 14.41 14.80
N SER A 177 26.21 13.66 14.01
CA SER A 177 26.62 13.30 12.65
C SER A 177 26.14 14.33 11.63
N ALA A 178 27.03 15.25 11.24
CA ALA A 178 26.80 16.23 10.16
C ALA A 178 26.40 15.60 8.80
N HIS A 179 26.59 14.29 8.65
CA HIS A 179 26.24 13.53 7.45
C HIS A 179 24.73 13.37 7.23
N TYR A 180 23.92 13.27 8.30
CA TYR A 180 22.48 13.02 8.20
C TYR A 180 21.64 14.28 7.99
N LYS A 181 22.14 15.42 8.45
CA LYS A 181 21.57 16.74 8.16
C LYS A 181 21.56 17.03 6.65
N ASN A 182 22.42 16.36 5.89
CA ASN A 182 22.62 16.61 4.47
C ASN A 182 22.01 15.55 3.53
N LEU A 183 21.66 14.33 3.99
CA LEU A 183 21.07 13.31 3.11
C LEU A 183 19.55 13.17 3.24
N GLY A 184 18.95 13.62 4.34
CA GLY A 184 17.50 13.66 4.52
C GLY A 184 16.79 12.31 4.27
N PRO A 185 15.46 12.33 4.03
CA PRO A 185 14.62 11.14 3.81
C PRO A 185 14.93 10.30 2.55
N GLN A 186 16.10 10.47 1.91
CA GLN A 186 16.46 9.79 0.66
C GLN A 186 17.29 8.52 0.87
N ILE A 187 17.71 8.21 2.11
CA ILE A 187 18.64 7.11 2.37
C ILE A 187 18.05 5.78 1.91
N ALA A 188 16.80 5.48 2.26
CA ALA A 188 16.09 4.30 1.78
C ALA A 188 15.99 4.30 0.25
N GLU A 189 15.62 5.41 -0.37
CA GLU A 189 15.51 5.50 -1.83
C GLU A 189 16.82 5.20 -2.54
N ILE A 190 17.94 5.71 -2.02
CA ILE A 190 19.26 5.50 -2.61
C ILE A 190 19.76 4.07 -2.33
N SER A 191 19.75 3.65 -1.06
CA SER A 191 20.42 2.42 -0.62
C SER A 191 19.59 1.15 -0.77
N ILE A 192 18.25 1.26 -0.72
CA ILE A 192 17.33 0.13 -0.80
C ILE A 192 16.73 0.04 -2.20
N PHE A 193 16.24 1.16 -2.74
CA PHE A 193 15.57 1.20 -4.05
C PHE A 193 16.49 1.58 -5.22
N GLY A 194 17.74 2.01 -4.97
CA GLY A 194 18.71 2.31 -6.02
C GLY A 194 18.44 3.61 -6.79
N CYS A 195 17.62 4.52 -6.27
CA CYS A 195 17.42 5.84 -6.85
C CYS A 195 18.73 6.67 -6.83
N PRO A 196 19.03 7.49 -7.84
CA PRO A 196 20.18 8.38 -7.79
C PRO A 196 20.06 9.38 -6.62
N PRO A 197 21.18 9.80 -6.00
CA PRO A 197 21.16 10.91 -5.05
C PRO A 197 20.76 12.20 -5.76
N PHE A 198 20.11 13.13 -5.05
CA PHE A 198 19.96 14.49 -5.56
C PHE A 198 21.31 15.20 -5.60
N ALA A 199 21.52 16.04 -6.61
CA ALA A 199 22.68 16.93 -6.68
C ALA A 199 22.69 17.93 -5.53
N ARG A 200 21.49 18.35 -5.06
CA ARG A 200 21.29 19.22 -3.89
C ARG A 200 20.22 18.60 -2.99
N PRO A 201 20.60 17.79 -1.98
CA PRO A 201 19.65 17.01 -1.19
C PRO A 201 18.50 17.80 -0.55
N LEU A 202 18.73 19.06 -0.17
CA LEU A 202 17.72 19.92 0.46
C LEU A 202 16.90 20.74 -0.54
N ARG A 203 17.28 20.72 -1.82
CA ARG A 203 16.67 21.53 -2.89
C ARG A 203 16.71 20.75 -4.22
N PRO A 204 16.03 19.59 -4.29
CA PRO A 204 15.94 18.87 -5.55
C PRO A 204 15.28 19.74 -6.62
N THR A 205 15.71 19.56 -7.86
CA THR A 205 14.98 20.06 -9.03
C THR A 205 13.72 19.23 -9.25
N TRP A 206 12.79 19.75 -10.06
CA TRP A 206 11.59 19.02 -10.45
C TRP A 206 11.90 17.69 -11.15
N ASP A 207 12.90 17.69 -12.04
CA ASP A 207 13.31 16.48 -12.79
C ASP A 207 13.92 15.42 -11.86
N GLU A 208 14.72 15.85 -10.88
CA GLU A 208 15.23 14.97 -9.84
C GLU A 208 14.10 14.38 -8.99
N ALA A 209 13.16 15.21 -8.53
CA ALA A 209 12.00 14.76 -7.78
C ALA A 209 11.13 13.79 -8.60
N ALA A 210 10.97 14.01 -9.90
CA ALA A 210 10.22 13.14 -10.80
C ALA A 210 10.85 11.75 -11.01
N ASN A 211 12.14 11.58 -10.66
CA ASN A 211 12.81 10.27 -10.66
C ASN A 211 12.55 9.47 -9.37
N ARG A 212 11.91 10.05 -8.35
CA ARG A 212 11.64 9.36 -7.09
C ARG A 212 10.41 8.48 -7.15
N LEU A 213 10.31 7.60 -6.17
CA LEU A 213 9.20 6.65 -6.05
C LEU A 213 7.98 7.29 -5.40
N VAL A 214 6.80 6.70 -5.64
CA VAL A 214 5.61 6.93 -4.80
C VAL A 214 5.56 5.83 -3.75
N TYR A 215 5.54 6.22 -2.48
CA TYR A 215 5.45 5.26 -1.36
C TYR A 215 4.11 4.53 -1.39
N ALA A 216 4.05 3.22 -1.25
CA ALA A 216 2.78 2.51 -1.24
C ALA A 216 2.85 1.21 -0.43
N ALA A 217 1.71 0.77 0.08
CA ALA A 217 1.57 -0.49 0.78
C ALA A 217 1.11 -1.61 -0.16
N HIS A 218 1.64 -2.79 0.07
CA HIS A 218 1.18 -4.04 -0.50
C HIS A 218 0.15 -4.67 0.45
N ASN A 219 -1.13 -4.58 0.11
CA ASN A 219 -2.23 -4.98 0.99
C ASN A 219 -2.48 -6.51 1.02
N ILE A 220 -1.43 -7.32 1.18
CA ILE A 220 -1.54 -8.79 1.27
C ILE A 220 -2.25 -9.23 2.56
N ARG A 221 -2.25 -8.37 3.59
CA ARG A 221 -2.95 -8.58 4.86
C ARG A 221 -4.42 -8.15 4.84
N ARG A 222 -4.90 -7.68 3.69
CA ARG A 222 -6.32 -7.39 3.44
C ARG A 222 -6.91 -6.41 4.46
N LEU A 223 -6.15 -5.35 4.75
CA LEU A 223 -6.61 -4.19 5.51
C LEU A 223 -7.65 -3.44 4.68
N ASP A 224 -8.76 -3.03 5.30
CA ASP A 224 -9.80 -2.26 4.62
C ASP A 224 -9.35 -0.86 4.21
N THR A 225 -8.45 -0.25 4.98
CA THR A 225 -7.78 1.01 4.63
C THR A 225 -6.66 0.85 3.60
N GLY A 226 -6.30 -0.38 3.22
CA GLY A 226 -5.22 -0.67 2.26
C GLY A 226 -3.82 -0.62 2.86
N SER A 227 -3.54 0.38 3.69
CA SER A 227 -2.33 0.54 4.52
C SER A 227 -2.72 0.87 5.96
N ALA A 228 -1.73 1.04 6.86
CA ALA A 228 -1.96 1.64 8.16
C ALA A 228 -2.55 3.06 7.98
N PRO A 229 -3.60 3.43 8.75
CA PRO A 229 -4.29 4.71 8.56
C PRO A 229 -3.46 5.93 8.98
N LEU A 230 -2.30 5.72 9.60
CA LEU A 230 -1.40 6.81 10.04
C LEU A 230 -0.83 7.61 8.86
N PHE A 231 -0.80 7.04 7.65
CA PHE A 231 -0.28 7.70 6.45
C PHE A 231 -1.31 8.57 5.74
N GLY A 232 -2.58 8.50 6.13
CA GLY A 232 -3.63 9.28 5.49
C GLY A 232 -5.00 8.63 5.60
N ASN A 233 -6.02 9.48 5.51
CA ASN A 233 -7.42 9.08 5.59
C ASN A 233 -8.07 8.79 4.22
N VAL A 234 -7.31 8.87 3.12
CA VAL A 234 -7.71 8.43 1.78
C VAL A 234 -6.69 7.45 1.22
N GLY A 235 -7.10 6.24 0.84
CA GLY A 235 -6.26 5.29 0.11
C GLY A 235 -6.54 5.29 -1.40
N ALA A 236 -5.53 5.54 -2.24
CA ALA A 236 -5.62 5.31 -3.69
C ALA A 236 -5.17 3.88 -4.02
N VAL A 237 -6.10 3.04 -4.50
CA VAL A 237 -5.78 1.69 -4.94
C VAL A 237 -5.43 1.71 -6.42
N PHE A 238 -4.22 1.32 -6.78
CA PHE A 238 -3.78 1.31 -8.18
C PHE A 238 -4.24 0.06 -8.93
N ARG A 239 -4.46 0.20 -10.24
CA ARG A 239 -4.66 -0.93 -11.17
C ARG A 239 -3.33 -1.64 -11.32
N THR A 240 -3.19 -2.82 -10.72
CA THR A 240 -1.96 -3.62 -10.80
C THR A 240 -1.48 -3.83 -12.24
N SER A 241 -2.38 -4.00 -13.21
CA SER A 241 -2.01 -4.15 -14.63
C SER A 241 -1.33 -2.91 -15.24
N ARG A 242 -1.59 -1.71 -14.71
CA ARG A 242 -0.98 -0.45 -15.13
C ARG A 242 0.34 -0.21 -14.41
N VAL A 243 0.42 -0.55 -13.12
CA VAL A 243 1.57 -0.25 -12.27
C VAL A 243 2.56 -1.39 -12.10
N ARG A 244 2.28 -2.61 -12.60
CA ARG A 244 3.12 -3.81 -12.38
C ARG A 244 4.60 -3.60 -12.68
N LYS A 245 4.90 -2.85 -13.75
CA LYS A 245 6.27 -2.57 -14.20
C LYS A 245 6.95 -1.43 -13.44
N MET A 246 6.28 -0.82 -12.47
CA MET A 246 6.80 0.23 -11.60
C MET A 246 6.97 -0.25 -10.16
N VAL A 247 6.27 -1.34 -9.77
CA VAL A 247 6.28 -1.85 -8.39
C VAL A 247 7.63 -2.47 -8.01
N GLU A 248 8.17 -2.03 -6.89
CA GLU A 248 9.26 -2.63 -6.12
C GLU A 248 8.80 -2.86 -4.68
N ILE A 249 9.15 -4.00 -4.08
CA ILE A 249 8.59 -4.45 -2.81
C ILE A 249 9.70 -4.62 -1.77
N ALA A 250 9.70 -3.78 -0.74
CA ALA A 250 10.53 -3.94 0.44
C ALA A 250 9.82 -4.84 1.48
N PRO A 251 10.57 -5.63 2.27
CA PRO A 251 9.99 -6.60 3.21
C PRO A 251 9.24 -5.98 4.37
N ILE A 252 9.51 -4.70 4.66
CA ILE A 252 8.84 -3.87 5.68
C ILE A 252 8.86 -2.43 5.20
N ASP A 253 8.10 -1.56 5.87
CA ASP A 253 8.19 -0.11 5.75
C ASP A 253 9.64 0.38 5.94
N THR A 254 10.19 1.04 4.92
CA THR A 254 11.60 1.47 4.95
C THR A 254 11.87 2.59 5.94
N GLY A 255 10.88 3.44 6.26
CA GLY A 255 11.01 4.45 7.32
C GLY A 255 11.08 3.81 8.72
N ILE A 256 10.27 2.79 8.98
CA ILE A 256 10.33 1.98 10.21
C ILE A 256 11.68 1.26 10.29
N TRP A 257 12.16 0.68 9.17
CA TRP A 257 13.47 0.04 9.12
C TRP A 257 14.58 1.03 9.46
N GLU A 258 14.62 2.20 8.81
CA GLU A 258 15.63 3.23 9.08
C GLU A 258 15.60 3.67 10.55
N ALA A 259 14.42 3.91 11.10
CA ALA A 259 14.27 4.31 12.49
C ALA A 259 14.63 3.23 13.53
N SER A 260 14.86 1.99 13.11
CA SER A 260 15.12 0.84 14.01
C SER A 260 16.48 0.19 13.80
N CYS A 261 16.95 0.16 12.56
CA CYS A 261 18.11 -0.60 12.12
C CYS A 261 19.24 0.28 11.62
N ASN A 262 19.00 1.58 11.42
CA ASN A 262 20.05 2.52 11.11
C ASN A 262 20.52 3.18 12.41
N ASP A 263 21.65 2.71 12.94
CA ASP A 263 22.19 3.15 14.24
C ASP A 263 22.47 4.66 14.29
N THR A 264 22.46 5.35 13.15
CA THR A 264 22.64 6.79 13.05
C THR A 264 21.38 7.60 13.36
N TYR A 265 20.19 6.99 13.38
CA TYR A 265 18.92 7.62 13.74
C TYR A 265 18.68 7.69 15.26
N GLY A 266 19.65 7.20 16.05
CA GLY A 266 19.57 7.14 17.49
C GLY A 266 19.08 5.77 17.98
N PRO A 267 18.53 5.69 19.20
CA PRO A 267 18.08 4.42 19.75
C PRO A 267 16.95 3.82 18.88
N PRO A 268 16.93 2.49 18.71
CA PRO A 268 15.95 1.82 17.86
C PRO A 268 14.52 2.10 18.34
N ARG A 269 13.66 2.60 17.44
CA ARG A 269 12.25 2.87 17.76
C ARG A 269 11.41 1.60 17.86
N PHE A 270 11.77 0.57 17.09
CA PHE A 270 11.07 -0.71 17.07
C PHE A 270 12.08 -1.86 17.29
N ASN A 271 11.61 -2.94 17.91
CA ASN A 271 12.39 -4.17 18.09
C ASN A 271 12.37 -5.02 16.81
N LEU A 272 13.01 -4.51 15.76
CA LEU A 272 13.20 -5.25 14.52
C LEU A 272 14.44 -6.14 14.58
N ASP A 273 14.38 -7.29 13.91
CA ASP A 273 15.57 -8.08 13.60
C ASP A 273 16.28 -7.46 12.38
N CYS A 274 17.27 -6.64 12.66
CA CYS A 274 18.07 -5.93 11.67
C CYS A 274 19.09 -6.83 10.93
N SER A 275 19.19 -8.11 11.27
CA SER A 275 20.02 -9.07 10.52
C SER A 275 19.40 -9.41 9.14
N TYR A 276 18.11 -9.12 8.95
CA TYR A 276 17.44 -9.28 7.68
C TYR A 276 17.68 -8.06 6.77
N PRO A 277 18.39 -8.23 5.64
CA PRO A 277 18.72 -7.10 4.77
C PRO A 277 17.49 -6.65 3.95
N MET A 278 17.37 -5.33 3.74
CA MET A 278 16.29 -4.75 2.92
C MET A 278 16.52 -4.92 1.43
N ALA A 279 17.77 -4.96 0.99
CA ALA A 279 18.16 -5.09 -0.41
C ALA A 279 18.65 -6.52 -0.77
N PRO A 280 18.48 -6.97 -2.03
CA PRO A 280 17.66 -6.33 -3.06
C PRO A 280 16.19 -6.32 -2.66
N VAL A 281 15.45 -5.33 -3.16
CA VAL A 281 13.97 -5.32 -3.10
C VAL A 281 13.38 -6.36 -4.05
N GLY A 282 12.16 -6.79 -3.78
CA GLY A 282 11.42 -7.71 -4.63
C GLY A 282 10.55 -7.01 -5.66
N THR A 283 9.86 -7.83 -6.44
CA THR A 283 8.90 -7.40 -7.47
C THR A 283 7.68 -8.29 -7.41
N LEU A 284 6.58 -7.92 -8.06
CA LEU A 284 5.36 -8.76 -8.06
C LEU A 284 5.60 -10.17 -8.61
N ASP A 285 6.64 -10.37 -9.43
CA ASP A 285 7.00 -11.68 -9.98
C ASP A 285 8.08 -12.41 -9.16
N HIS A 286 8.88 -11.67 -8.39
CA HIS A 286 10.02 -12.19 -7.64
C HIS A 286 10.07 -11.60 -6.23
N PHE A 287 9.38 -12.23 -5.27
CA PHE A 287 9.29 -11.71 -3.90
C PHE A 287 9.49 -12.78 -2.80
N ASP A 288 9.96 -13.99 -3.13
CA ASP A 288 10.17 -15.05 -2.11
C ASP A 288 11.15 -14.62 -1.01
N HIS A 289 12.21 -13.90 -1.38
CA HIS A 289 13.16 -13.35 -0.43
C HIS A 289 12.54 -12.24 0.43
N VAL A 290 11.67 -11.41 -0.14
CA VAL A 290 10.89 -10.39 0.58
C VAL A 290 9.97 -11.04 1.60
N LEU A 291 9.25 -12.10 1.19
CA LEU A 291 8.43 -12.90 2.09
C LEU A 291 9.26 -13.44 3.26
N TYR A 292 10.36 -14.12 2.98
CA TYR A 292 11.20 -14.71 4.02
C TYR A 292 11.77 -13.65 4.99
N ARG A 293 12.29 -12.55 4.45
CA ARG A 293 12.89 -11.46 5.24
C ARG A 293 11.83 -10.72 6.06
N GLY A 294 10.71 -10.36 5.46
CA GLY A 294 9.63 -9.66 6.15
C GLY A 294 9.03 -10.47 7.30
N LEU A 295 8.96 -11.80 7.17
CA LEU A 295 8.53 -12.67 8.28
C LEU A 295 9.51 -12.66 9.46
N GLY A 296 10.81 -12.51 9.18
CA GLY A 296 11.88 -12.50 10.19
C GLY A 296 12.11 -11.15 10.84
N SER A 297 12.00 -10.05 10.08
CA SER A 297 12.26 -8.69 10.58
C SER A 297 11.40 -8.31 11.79
N TRP A 298 10.19 -8.85 11.91
CA TRP A 298 9.28 -8.60 13.05
C TRP A 298 9.44 -9.59 14.22
N GLY A 299 10.41 -10.51 14.15
CA GLY A 299 10.66 -11.54 15.17
C GLY A 299 11.69 -11.16 16.23
N GLY A 300 12.10 -9.89 16.30
CA GLY A 300 13.25 -9.39 17.05
C GLY A 300 13.45 -10.04 18.43
N ASP A 301 14.70 -10.31 18.77
CA ASP A 301 15.10 -11.01 19.99
C ASP A 301 14.85 -10.21 21.28
N GLY A 302 14.24 -9.03 21.24
CA GLY A 302 13.92 -8.25 22.44
C GLY A 302 15.14 -7.63 23.12
N SER A 303 16.34 -7.80 22.56
CA SER A 303 17.58 -7.22 23.12
C SER A 303 17.62 -5.70 22.99
N ARG A 304 16.87 -5.13 22.05
CA ARG A 304 16.83 -3.68 21.75
C ARG A 304 15.71 -2.92 22.47
N GLY A 305 15.09 -3.49 23.51
CA GLY A 305 14.18 -2.78 24.41
C GLY A 305 12.80 -2.39 23.81
N GLY A 306 12.47 -2.85 22.60
CA GLY A 306 11.15 -2.57 22.02
C GLY A 306 10.04 -3.47 22.58
N ARG A 307 8.80 -2.97 22.53
CA ARG A 307 7.61 -3.57 23.18
C ARG A 307 6.98 -4.75 22.43
N LEU A 308 7.57 -5.20 21.32
CA LEU A 308 6.97 -6.25 20.50
C LEU A 308 7.30 -7.64 21.05
N PRO A 309 6.31 -8.54 21.16
CA PRO A 309 6.56 -9.91 21.62
C PRO A 309 7.49 -10.63 20.64
N ARG A 310 8.42 -11.42 21.16
CA ARG A 310 9.26 -12.32 20.35
C ARG A 310 8.38 -13.28 19.55
N ARG A 311 8.68 -13.46 18.27
CA ARG A 311 7.93 -14.32 17.36
C ARG A 311 8.87 -15.23 16.58
N SER A 312 8.50 -16.49 16.45
CA SER A 312 9.15 -17.39 15.50
C SER A 312 8.77 -17.04 14.06
N LEU A 313 9.60 -17.41 13.09
CA LEU A 313 9.25 -17.30 11.66
C LEU A 313 7.93 -18.01 11.33
N ALA A 314 7.67 -19.15 11.97
CA ALA A 314 6.43 -19.90 11.80
C ALA A 314 5.21 -19.13 12.34
N GLN A 315 5.33 -18.44 13.48
CA GLN A 315 4.26 -17.58 13.99
C GLN A 315 3.96 -16.41 13.04
N SER A 316 4.99 -15.69 12.59
CA SER A 316 4.82 -14.61 11.61
C SER A 316 4.16 -15.11 10.30
N ALA A 317 4.57 -16.29 9.82
CA ALA A 317 4.03 -16.89 8.61
C ALA A 317 2.56 -17.29 8.78
N ALA A 318 2.21 -17.90 9.92
CA ALA A 318 0.84 -18.27 10.24
C ALA A 318 -0.08 -17.04 10.30
N GLU A 319 0.37 -15.95 10.93
CA GLU A 319 -0.41 -14.70 11.01
C GLU A 319 -0.62 -14.04 9.64
N LEU A 320 0.41 -14.02 8.79
CA LEU A 320 0.29 -13.52 7.41
C LEU A 320 -0.73 -14.37 6.63
N ILE A 321 -0.58 -15.70 6.66
CA ILE A 321 -1.45 -16.63 5.94
C ILE A 321 -2.90 -16.49 6.44
N ALA A 322 -3.11 -16.45 7.76
CA ALA A 322 -4.43 -16.36 8.37
C ALA A 322 -5.22 -15.11 7.93
N ARG A 323 -4.54 -13.99 7.68
CA ARG A 323 -5.21 -12.78 7.16
C ARG A 323 -5.30 -12.71 5.64
N SER A 324 -4.47 -13.44 4.91
CA SER A 324 -4.48 -13.46 3.45
C SER A 324 -5.66 -14.27 2.88
N ALA A 325 -5.90 -14.21 1.56
CA ALA A 325 -6.89 -15.09 0.93
C ALA A 325 -6.51 -16.60 0.97
N VAL A 326 -5.27 -16.93 1.35
CA VAL A 326 -4.80 -18.31 1.51
C VAL A 326 -5.42 -18.95 2.76
N GLY A 327 -5.44 -18.22 3.88
CA GLY A 327 -6.01 -18.69 5.15
C GLY A 327 -7.50 -18.38 5.32
N SER A 328 -7.94 -17.22 4.83
CA SER A 328 -9.33 -16.77 4.88
C SER A 328 -9.86 -16.50 3.47
N PRO A 329 -10.49 -17.48 2.79
CA PRO A 329 -10.95 -17.31 1.41
C PRO A 329 -11.89 -16.11 1.23
N SER A 330 -12.75 -15.87 2.20
CA SER A 330 -13.59 -14.67 2.28
C SER A 330 -12.85 -13.52 2.94
N TYR A 331 -13.01 -12.32 2.39
CA TYR A 331 -12.45 -11.08 2.94
C TYR A 331 -12.96 -10.79 4.35
N ARG A 332 -14.23 -11.12 4.60
CA ARG A 332 -14.93 -10.87 5.86
C ARG A 332 -14.52 -11.84 6.98
N ASP A 333 -13.87 -12.94 6.61
CA ASP A 333 -13.50 -14.04 7.50
C ASP A 333 -12.02 -13.93 7.90
N ALA A 334 -11.31 -12.88 7.44
CA ALA A 334 -9.99 -12.59 7.98
C ALA A 334 -10.11 -12.28 9.48
N PRO A 335 -9.15 -12.72 10.33
CA PRO A 335 -9.10 -12.35 11.74
C PRO A 335 -9.13 -10.83 11.94
N ASN A 336 -9.28 -10.34 13.17
CA ASN A 336 -9.14 -8.91 13.45
C ASN A 336 -7.72 -8.42 13.18
N ALA A 337 -7.59 -7.19 12.67
CA ALA A 337 -6.30 -6.55 12.51
C ALA A 337 -5.81 -6.12 13.90
N THR A 338 -4.55 -6.41 14.19
CA THR A 338 -3.81 -5.79 15.28
C THR A 338 -2.96 -4.66 14.72
N GLU A 339 -2.61 -3.69 15.57
CA GLU A 339 -1.66 -2.62 15.21
C GLU A 339 -0.37 -3.20 14.60
N LEU A 340 0.19 -4.23 15.24
CA LEU A 340 1.36 -4.92 14.72
C LEU A 340 1.09 -5.54 13.35
N SER A 341 -0.06 -6.18 13.13
CA SER A 341 -0.39 -6.75 11.82
C SER A 341 -0.52 -5.69 10.73
N ALA A 342 -1.05 -4.51 11.06
CA ALA A 342 -1.15 -3.42 10.10
C ALA A 342 0.18 -2.72 9.85
N GLY A 343 1.04 -2.58 10.86
CA GLY A 343 2.41 -2.10 10.72
C GLY A 343 3.33 -3.09 9.99
N SER A 344 3.05 -4.39 10.06
CA SER A 344 3.82 -5.45 9.39
C SER A 344 3.45 -5.65 7.92
N TYR A 345 3.07 -4.58 7.23
CA TYR A 345 2.79 -4.60 5.79
C TYR A 345 4.11 -4.65 5.00
N TRP A 346 4.04 -5.10 3.74
CA TRP A 346 5.16 -4.93 2.81
C TRP A 346 5.00 -3.62 2.07
N GLU A 347 6.08 -2.87 1.92
CA GLU A 347 6.07 -1.60 1.23
C GLU A 347 6.30 -1.85 -0.27
N ALA A 348 5.27 -1.61 -1.11
CA ALA A 348 5.28 -1.82 -2.55
C ALA A 348 5.32 -0.49 -3.33
N ASN A 349 6.44 0.20 -3.21
CA ASN A 349 6.68 1.50 -3.82
C ASN A 349 6.64 1.45 -5.35
N LEU A 350 6.30 2.58 -5.96
CA LEU A 350 6.18 2.73 -7.41
C LEU A 350 7.32 3.60 -7.95
N LEU A 351 8.28 3.00 -8.66
CA LEU A 351 9.25 3.72 -9.49
C LEU A 351 8.59 4.27 -10.75
N GLY A 352 7.78 5.30 -10.58
CA GLY A 352 7.04 5.96 -11.65
C GLY A 352 6.16 7.08 -11.14
N ASN A 353 5.45 7.70 -12.08
CA ASN A 353 4.52 8.80 -11.87
C ASN A 353 3.11 8.35 -12.34
N PRO A 354 2.38 7.58 -11.52
CA PRO A 354 1.05 7.08 -11.88
C PRO A 354 0.11 8.20 -12.33
N ARG A 355 -0.85 7.87 -13.18
CA ARG A 355 -1.89 8.80 -13.62
C ARG A 355 -3.16 8.64 -12.78
N PRO A 356 -4.03 9.66 -12.73
CA PRO A 356 -5.39 9.50 -12.22
C PRO A 356 -6.11 8.26 -12.79
N ASP A 357 -5.91 7.98 -14.08
CA ASP A 357 -6.45 6.80 -14.77
C ASP A 357 -5.79 5.47 -14.38
N ASP A 358 -4.72 5.47 -13.59
CA ASP A 358 -4.14 4.26 -13.01
C ASP A 358 -4.82 3.90 -11.68
N ILE A 359 -5.58 4.82 -11.06
CA ILE A 359 -6.34 4.55 -9.82
C ILE A 359 -7.59 3.71 -10.14
N LYS A 360 -7.63 2.51 -9.57
CA LYS A 360 -8.71 1.54 -9.70
C LYS A 360 -9.95 1.96 -8.91
N LEU A 361 -9.75 2.39 -7.66
CA LEU A 361 -10.78 2.84 -6.72
C LEU A 361 -10.11 3.64 -5.59
N VAL A 362 -10.91 4.36 -4.81
CA VAL A 362 -10.45 5.08 -3.61
C VAL A 362 -11.08 4.52 -2.33
N LEU A 363 -10.30 4.54 -1.25
CA LEU A 363 -10.61 4.00 0.07
C LEU A 363 -10.65 5.12 1.12
N PRO A 364 -11.72 5.92 1.21
CA PRO A 364 -11.85 6.85 2.31
C PRO A 364 -12.04 6.11 3.63
N PHE A 365 -11.35 6.56 4.67
CA PHE A 365 -11.61 6.11 6.02
C PHE A 365 -12.95 6.67 6.52
N PHE A 366 -13.89 5.78 6.82
CA PHE A 366 -15.27 6.12 7.17
C PHE A 366 -15.35 7.04 8.38
N GLY A 367 -14.60 6.71 9.44
CA GLY A 367 -14.60 7.49 10.68
C GLY A 367 -14.14 8.95 10.50
N ALA A 368 -13.20 9.20 9.59
CA ALA A 368 -12.72 10.56 9.32
C ALA A 368 -13.59 11.31 8.32
N LEU A 369 -14.03 10.66 7.24
CA LEU A 369 -14.53 11.37 6.06
C LEU A 369 -16.04 11.24 5.81
N PHE A 370 -16.71 10.20 6.32
CA PHE A 370 -18.12 9.96 5.99
C PHE A 370 -19.03 11.05 6.58
N GLY A 371 -19.87 11.67 5.74
CA GLY A 371 -20.72 12.80 6.14
C GLY A 371 -19.98 14.15 6.30
N SER A 372 -18.67 14.20 6.03
CA SER A 372 -17.88 15.44 6.13
C SER A 372 -17.84 16.23 4.81
N ALA A 373 -17.42 17.50 4.88
CA ALA A 373 -17.16 18.32 3.70
C ALA A 373 -16.06 17.72 2.80
N ASP A 374 -15.00 17.18 3.40
CA ASP A 374 -13.91 16.52 2.66
C ASP A 374 -14.36 15.22 2.01
N GLY A 375 -15.20 14.44 2.69
CA GLY A 375 -15.82 13.26 2.09
C GLY A 375 -16.71 13.62 0.89
N ALA A 376 -17.46 14.73 0.97
CA ALA A 376 -18.24 15.23 -0.16
C ALA A 376 -17.34 15.69 -1.32
N ARG A 377 -16.21 16.36 -1.03
CA ARG A 377 -15.18 16.72 -2.04
C ARG A 377 -14.62 15.47 -2.70
N LEU A 378 -14.22 14.45 -1.93
CA LEU A 378 -13.70 13.20 -2.45
C LEU A 378 -14.70 12.49 -3.37
N ARG A 379 -15.99 12.44 -3.01
CA ARG A 379 -17.03 11.84 -3.87
C ARG A 379 -17.12 12.55 -5.23
N ARG A 380 -17.08 13.88 -5.26
CA ARG A 380 -17.07 14.66 -6.51
C ARG A 380 -15.80 14.42 -7.33
N LEU A 381 -14.63 14.42 -6.67
CA LEU A 381 -13.36 14.12 -7.32
C LEU A 381 -13.38 12.72 -7.94
N ALA A 382 -13.83 11.71 -7.18
CA ALA A 382 -13.96 10.34 -7.65
C ALA A 382 -14.94 10.22 -8.84
N ASP A 383 -16.08 10.91 -8.80
CA ASP A 383 -17.01 10.94 -9.94
C ASP A 383 -16.36 11.56 -11.19
N SER A 384 -15.55 12.62 -11.04
CA SER A 384 -14.88 13.28 -12.16
C SER A 384 -13.86 12.40 -12.88
N HIS A 385 -13.17 11.51 -12.15
CA HIS A 385 -12.19 10.57 -12.72
C HIS A 385 -12.77 9.17 -13.00
N GLY A 386 -14.04 8.95 -12.69
CA GLY A 386 -14.61 7.62 -12.78
C GLY A 386 -13.91 6.62 -11.83
N TRP A 387 -13.71 6.99 -10.57
CA TRP A 387 -13.25 6.10 -9.51
C TRP A 387 -14.42 5.63 -8.66
N PRO A 388 -14.58 4.31 -8.43
CA PRO A 388 -15.48 3.82 -7.39
C PRO A 388 -14.96 4.26 -6.01
N VAL A 389 -15.88 4.67 -5.13
CA VAL A 389 -15.57 4.99 -3.73
C VAL A 389 -15.97 3.81 -2.85
N VAL A 390 -15.01 3.28 -2.07
CA VAL A 390 -15.24 2.15 -1.18
C VAL A 390 -14.78 2.50 0.23
N TRP A 391 -15.72 2.81 1.11
CA TRP A 391 -15.47 3.26 2.48
C TRP A 391 -14.86 2.15 3.34
N ALA A 392 -13.70 2.41 3.92
CA ALA A 392 -13.04 1.54 4.89
C ALA A 392 -13.67 1.76 6.27
N LEU A 393 -14.23 0.70 6.86
CA LEU A 393 -14.98 0.81 8.13
C LEU A 393 -14.10 0.62 9.37
N GLY A 394 -13.03 -0.18 9.27
CA GLY A 394 -12.04 -0.37 10.32
C GLY A 394 -10.97 0.70 10.33
N ASP A 395 -10.22 0.74 11.42
CA ASP A 395 -9.11 1.64 11.73
C ASP A 395 -7.74 0.97 11.53
N GLY A 396 -7.66 -0.11 10.76
CA GLY A 396 -6.41 -0.86 10.60
C GLY A 396 -5.94 -1.56 11.89
N GLY A 397 -6.72 -1.60 12.97
CA GLY A 397 -6.47 -2.45 14.12
C GLY A 397 -6.80 -1.80 15.46
N ASN A 398 -7.00 -2.64 16.48
CA ASN A 398 -7.42 -2.29 17.84
C ASN A 398 -6.40 -1.44 18.65
N GLY A 399 -5.53 -0.66 18.02
CA GLY A 399 -4.58 0.19 18.70
C GLY A 399 -5.29 1.13 19.68
N THR A 400 -4.79 1.18 20.92
CA THR A 400 -5.18 2.17 21.93
C THR A 400 -4.57 3.54 21.65
N ALA A 401 -3.66 3.64 20.68
CA ALA A 401 -3.10 4.90 20.24
C ALA A 401 -4.19 5.72 19.54
N PRO A 402 -4.52 6.93 20.03
CA PRO A 402 -5.39 7.84 19.29
C PRO A 402 -4.70 8.12 17.95
N PRO A 403 -5.33 7.76 16.82
CA PRO A 403 -4.68 7.92 15.54
C PRO A 403 -4.47 9.41 15.23
N PRO A 404 -3.32 9.78 14.65
CA PRO A 404 -2.84 11.17 14.52
C PRO A 404 -3.74 12.10 13.68
N HIS A 405 -4.80 11.58 13.06
CA HIS A 405 -5.71 12.33 12.17
C HIS A 405 -7.18 12.24 12.60
N GLY A 406 -7.44 12.13 13.91
CA GLY A 406 -8.80 12.10 14.45
C GLY A 406 -9.59 10.86 14.07
N ALA A 407 -8.90 9.77 13.71
CA ALA A 407 -9.55 8.49 13.51
C ALA A 407 -10.03 7.92 14.87
N LEU A 408 -11.10 7.13 14.83
CA LEU A 408 -11.76 6.68 16.05
C LEU A 408 -11.01 5.47 16.59
N SER A 409 -10.24 5.64 17.67
CA SER A 409 -9.65 4.51 18.39
C SER A 409 -10.75 3.55 18.89
N GLY A 410 -10.67 2.29 18.46
CA GLY A 410 -11.54 1.21 18.90
C GLY A 410 -12.72 0.91 17.97
N THR A 411 -12.61 1.08 16.66
CA THR A 411 -13.71 0.63 15.80
C THR A 411 -14.08 -0.83 16.09
N ALA A 412 -15.38 -1.17 16.10
CA ALA A 412 -15.84 -2.56 16.29
C ALA A 412 -15.52 -3.45 15.07
N TYR A 413 -14.83 -2.90 14.06
CA TYR A 413 -14.62 -3.54 12.78
C TYR A 413 -13.24 -4.21 12.74
N PRO A 414 -13.12 -5.45 12.21
CA PRO A 414 -11.87 -6.21 12.19
C PRO A 414 -10.72 -5.62 11.35
N GLY A 415 -10.85 -4.42 10.79
CA GLY A 415 -9.97 -3.93 9.72
C GLY A 415 -10.09 -4.72 8.41
N ASN A 416 -11.25 -5.34 8.16
CA ASN A 416 -11.55 -6.13 6.96
C ASN A 416 -12.98 -5.87 6.44
N ARG A 417 -13.52 -4.66 6.65
CA ARG A 417 -14.89 -4.32 6.24
C ARG A 417 -14.90 -3.07 5.40
N ARG A 418 -15.53 -3.20 4.23
CA ARG A 418 -15.65 -2.14 3.25
C ARG A 418 -17.09 -1.98 2.81
N LEU A 419 -17.50 -0.75 2.56
CA LEU A 419 -18.81 -0.37 2.06
C LEU A 419 -18.65 0.36 0.72
N LEU A 420 -19.23 -0.18 -0.35
CA LEU A 420 -19.27 0.53 -1.63
C LEU A 420 -20.25 1.70 -1.54
N ASP A 421 -19.83 2.85 -2.03
CA ASP A 421 -20.70 4.01 -2.22
C ASP A 421 -21.63 3.77 -3.42
N PRO A 422 -22.95 3.55 -3.20
CA PRO A 422 -23.90 3.25 -4.27
C PRO A 422 -24.28 4.48 -5.11
N THR A 423 -23.84 5.67 -4.71
CA THR A 423 -24.26 6.94 -5.30
C THR A 423 -23.28 7.44 -6.36
N THR A 424 -22.03 6.98 -6.29
CA THR A 424 -21.03 7.31 -7.33
C THR A 424 -21.45 6.68 -8.64
N ARG A 425 -21.54 7.48 -9.71
CA ARG A 425 -21.95 7.00 -11.04
C ARG A 425 -21.06 5.86 -11.54
N THR A 426 -19.82 5.86 -11.06
CA THR A 426 -18.78 4.92 -11.39
C THR A 426 -18.99 3.55 -10.75
N ALA A 427 -19.47 3.48 -9.51
CA ALA A 427 -19.63 2.22 -8.79
C ALA A 427 -20.47 1.21 -9.59
N GLN A 428 -21.53 1.70 -10.25
CA GLN A 428 -22.43 0.86 -11.05
C GLN A 428 -21.83 0.44 -12.40
N ARG A 429 -20.96 1.27 -13.01
CA ARG A 429 -20.46 1.05 -14.36
C ARG A 429 -19.14 0.29 -14.42
N ARG A 430 -18.24 0.52 -13.46
CA ARG A 430 -16.87 -0.03 -13.47
C ARG A 430 -16.69 -1.23 -12.56
N LEU A 431 -17.55 -1.42 -11.58
CA LEU A 431 -17.54 -2.62 -10.75
C LEU A 431 -18.61 -3.57 -11.26
N ASN A 432 -18.27 -4.85 -11.37
CA ASN A 432 -19.27 -5.91 -11.58
C ASN A 432 -20.00 -6.16 -10.25
N ALA A 433 -20.84 -5.20 -9.89
CA ALA A 433 -21.44 -5.01 -8.59
C ALA A 433 -22.95 -4.86 -8.75
N SER A 434 -23.73 -5.75 -8.12
CA SER A 434 -25.17 -5.55 -7.98
C SER A 434 -25.46 -4.74 -6.72
N LEU A 435 -26.33 -3.74 -6.85
CA LEU A 435 -26.82 -2.93 -5.74
C LEU A 435 -28.29 -3.27 -5.50
N PRO A 436 -28.70 -3.62 -4.28
CA PRO A 436 -30.11 -3.77 -3.96
C PRO A 436 -30.91 -2.47 -4.25
N PRO A 437 -32.19 -2.58 -4.65
CA PRO A 437 -33.06 -1.41 -4.79
C PRO A 437 -33.08 -0.57 -3.49
N GLY A 438 -33.08 0.75 -3.64
CA GLY A 438 -33.09 1.68 -2.49
C GLY A 438 -31.74 1.90 -1.80
N SER A 439 -30.67 1.21 -2.21
CA SER A 439 -29.32 1.37 -1.62
C SER A 439 -28.84 2.82 -1.62
N ALA A 440 -29.05 3.56 -2.72
CA ALA A 440 -28.66 4.97 -2.81
C ALA A 440 -29.44 5.85 -1.83
N ALA A 441 -30.75 5.66 -1.70
CA ALA A 441 -31.58 6.42 -0.75
C ALA A 441 -31.20 6.12 0.71
N SER A 442 -30.93 4.85 1.04
CA SER A 442 -30.44 4.46 2.36
C SER A 442 -29.07 5.05 2.68
N PHE A 443 -28.16 5.06 1.70
CA PHE A 443 -26.85 5.68 1.82
C PHE A 443 -26.95 7.19 2.07
N GLU A 444 -27.76 7.92 1.31
CA GLU A 444 -27.92 9.35 1.49
C GLU A 444 -28.56 9.71 2.85
N ARG A 445 -29.51 8.90 3.34
CA ARG A 445 -30.03 9.08 4.71
C ARG A 445 -28.94 8.91 5.76
N ALA A 446 -28.11 7.87 5.64
CA ALA A 446 -26.99 7.64 6.54
C ALA A 446 -25.94 8.76 6.45
N TRP A 447 -25.65 9.24 5.23
CA TRP A 447 -24.75 10.37 4.98
C TRP A 447 -25.26 11.65 5.66
N ALA A 448 -26.54 11.98 5.47
CA ALA A 448 -27.15 13.17 6.05
C ALA A 448 -27.18 13.12 7.58
N ALA A 449 -27.45 11.96 8.16
CA ALA A 449 -27.38 11.75 9.61
C ALA A 449 -25.96 12.00 10.14
N ALA A 450 -24.94 11.36 9.52
CA ALA A 450 -23.54 11.56 9.91
C ALA A 450 -23.09 13.03 9.72
N ALA A 451 -23.56 13.71 8.67
CA ALA A 451 -23.29 15.12 8.47
C ALA A 451 -23.95 16.01 9.54
N GLY A 452 -25.14 15.64 10.00
CA GLY A 452 -25.81 16.24 11.15
C GLY A 452 -24.99 16.12 12.43
N ASP A 453 -24.56 14.90 12.75
CA ASP A 453 -23.75 14.60 13.93
C ASP A 453 -22.41 15.36 13.92
N ARG A 454 -21.75 15.46 12.76
CA ARG A 454 -20.49 16.20 12.60
C ARG A 454 -20.59 17.69 12.92
N ARG A 455 -21.77 18.29 12.72
CA ARG A 455 -21.98 19.69 13.08
C ARG A 455 -22.05 19.89 14.60
N ALA A 456 -22.40 18.84 15.35
CA ALA A 456 -22.44 18.85 16.81
C ALA A 456 -21.07 18.53 17.46
N GLY A 457 -20.09 18.06 16.68
CA GLY A 457 -18.75 17.73 17.13
C GLY A 457 -18.12 16.56 16.36
N PRO A 458 -16.93 16.08 16.74
CA PRO A 458 -16.35 14.86 16.16
C PRO A 458 -17.31 13.68 16.33
N VAL A 459 -17.59 12.94 15.24
CA VAL A 459 -18.47 11.76 15.29
C VAL A 459 -17.89 10.74 16.25
N SER A 460 -18.62 10.40 17.30
CA SER A 460 -18.15 9.42 18.27
C SER A 460 -18.20 7.99 17.71
N ARG A 461 -17.41 7.11 18.31
CA ARG A 461 -17.36 5.65 18.06
C ARG A 461 -18.73 4.96 18.00
N ALA A 462 -19.71 5.46 18.75
CA ALA A 462 -21.05 4.86 18.84
C ALA A 462 -21.99 5.24 17.68
N GLN A 463 -21.68 6.30 16.93
CA GLN A 463 -22.54 6.84 15.86
C GLN A 463 -22.22 6.26 14.47
N ALA A 464 -21.00 5.75 14.25
CA ALA A 464 -20.62 5.09 13.00
C ALA A 464 -21.29 3.71 12.75
N PRO A 465 -21.45 2.83 13.77
CA PRO A 465 -22.00 1.49 13.58
C PRO A 465 -23.45 1.45 13.09
N PRO A 466 -24.41 2.28 13.56
CA PRO A 466 -25.79 2.25 13.04
C PRO A 466 -25.87 2.58 11.54
N ALA A 467 -25.13 3.60 11.10
CA ALA A 467 -25.07 4.00 9.68
C ALA A 467 -24.45 2.88 8.82
N ALA A 468 -23.34 2.29 9.27
CA ALA A 468 -22.69 1.21 8.55
C ALA A 468 -23.48 -0.12 8.62
N ALA A 469 -24.15 -0.43 9.74
CA ALA A 469 -24.98 -1.60 9.91
C ALA A 469 -26.20 -1.56 8.99
N ALA A 470 -26.88 -0.40 8.92
CA ALA A 470 -27.99 -0.17 8.00
C ALA A 470 -27.61 -0.34 6.52
N LEU A 471 -26.32 -0.15 6.18
CA LEU A 471 -25.78 -0.32 4.84
C LEU A 471 -25.22 -1.73 4.60
N SER A 472 -24.79 -2.43 5.65
CA SER A 472 -24.24 -3.79 5.59
C SER A 472 -25.32 -4.84 5.29
N SER A 473 -26.58 -4.61 5.64
CA SER A 473 -27.69 -5.46 5.18
C SER A 473 -27.94 -5.37 3.67
N ALA A 474 -27.46 -4.31 3.01
CA ALA A 474 -27.56 -4.10 1.57
C ALA A 474 -26.31 -4.55 0.79
N THR A 475 -25.38 -5.31 1.40
CA THR A 475 -24.06 -5.47 0.76
C THR A 475 -24.03 -6.40 -0.45
N LEU A 476 -23.27 -5.94 -1.46
CA LEU A 476 -22.63 -6.67 -2.55
C LEU A 476 -22.32 -8.14 -2.26
N SER A 477 -22.99 -9.02 -2.98
CA SER A 477 -22.45 -10.33 -3.32
C SER A 477 -21.29 -10.10 -4.28
N ARG A 478 -20.04 -10.36 -3.86
CA ARG A 478 -18.95 -10.46 -4.85
C ARG A 478 -19.33 -11.60 -5.81
N PRO A 479 -19.34 -11.40 -7.14
CA PRO A 479 -19.15 -12.55 -8.01
C PRO A 479 -17.82 -13.17 -7.57
N ALA A 480 -17.81 -14.50 -7.41
CA ALA A 480 -16.63 -15.24 -6.97
C ALA A 480 -15.40 -14.67 -7.67
N SER A 481 -14.43 -14.19 -6.89
CA SER A 481 -13.16 -13.76 -7.46
C SER A 481 -12.68 -14.90 -8.37
N PRO A 482 -12.20 -14.63 -9.61
CA PRO A 482 -11.49 -15.64 -10.36
C PRO A 482 -10.11 -15.84 -9.71
N THR A 483 -10.06 -16.10 -8.41
CA THR A 483 -9.10 -17.07 -7.91
C THR A 483 -9.39 -18.30 -8.74
N ALA A 484 -8.49 -18.59 -9.68
CA ALA A 484 -8.57 -19.75 -10.54
C ALA A 484 -9.18 -20.90 -9.74
N ARG A 485 -10.42 -21.27 -10.08
CA ARG A 485 -10.91 -22.61 -9.79
C ARG A 485 -9.99 -23.50 -10.62
N CYS A 486 -8.79 -23.74 -10.13
CA CYS A 486 -8.10 -24.99 -10.37
C CYS A 486 -8.99 -26.01 -9.66
N SER A 487 -10.03 -26.43 -10.35
CA SER A 487 -10.79 -27.62 -10.02
C SER A 487 -9.77 -28.69 -9.72
N VAL A 488 -9.92 -29.36 -8.57
CA VAL A 488 -9.14 -30.54 -8.22
C VAL A 488 -9.53 -31.62 -9.22
N GLY A 489 -8.89 -31.62 -10.39
CA GLY A 489 -9.01 -32.66 -11.40
C GLY A 489 -8.00 -33.75 -11.08
N GLY A 490 -8.50 -34.99 -11.03
CA GLY A 490 -7.73 -36.19 -10.69
C GLY A 490 -6.50 -36.46 -11.57
N PRO A 491 -5.79 -37.57 -11.32
CA PRO A 491 -4.50 -37.86 -11.91
C PRO A 491 -4.62 -37.99 -13.43
N GLY A 492 -4.21 -36.96 -14.17
CA GLY A 492 -4.25 -36.98 -15.64
C GLY A 492 -4.21 -35.64 -16.38
N TRP A 493 -4.17 -34.48 -15.72
CA TRP A 493 -4.22 -33.19 -16.44
C TRP A 493 -2.83 -32.62 -16.80
N ARG A 494 -2.57 -32.49 -18.11
CA ARG A 494 -1.42 -31.77 -18.68
C ARG A 494 -1.73 -30.28 -18.77
N GLY A 495 -0.93 -29.48 -18.06
CA GLY A 495 -0.53 -28.10 -18.41
C GLY A 495 -1.61 -27.02 -18.58
N CYS A 496 -1.60 -26.01 -17.71
CA CYS A 496 -2.14 -24.69 -18.04
C CYS A 496 -1.36 -24.13 -19.24
N GLY A 497 -2.00 -24.07 -20.41
CA GLY A 497 -1.39 -23.60 -21.65
C GLY A 497 -0.95 -22.13 -21.56
N SER A 498 0.35 -21.90 -21.75
CA SER A 498 0.90 -20.61 -22.14
C SER A 498 0.28 -20.18 -23.47
N HIS A 499 -0.15 -18.93 -23.57
CA HIS A 499 -0.51 -18.25 -24.83
C HIS A 499 0.56 -18.53 -25.90
N ARG A 500 0.24 -19.38 -26.89
CA ARG A 500 1.02 -19.48 -28.12
C ARG A 500 0.65 -18.33 -29.03
N SER A 501 1.64 -17.50 -29.30
CA SER A 501 1.64 -16.52 -30.37
C SER A 501 1.44 -17.19 -31.73
N LEU A 502 0.63 -16.54 -32.57
CA LEU A 502 0.51 -16.78 -34.01
C LEU A 502 1.90 -16.74 -34.65
N ARG A 503 2.40 -17.89 -35.13
CA ARG A 503 3.50 -17.94 -36.12
C ARG A 503 2.90 -18.17 -37.51
N ARG A 504 3.09 -17.17 -38.38
CA ARG A 504 2.94 -17.29 -39.83
C ARG A 504 4.03 -18.22 -40.38
N ARG A 505 3.65 -18.99 -41.41
CA ARG A 505 4.51 -19.81 -42.27
C ARG A 505 5.49 -18.92 -43.05
N ALA A 506 6.77 -19.31 -43.09
CA ALA A 506 7.61 -19.18 -44.27
C ALA A 506 8.81 -20.14 -44.19
N GLN A 507 8.80 -21.08 -45.13
CA GLN A 507 9.91 -21.70 -45.87
C GLN A 507 11.16 -22.23 -45.13
N THR A 508 11.26 -23.55 -45.28
CA THR A 508 12.43 -24.44 -45.28
C THR A 508 13.71 -23.86 -45.88
N ARG A 509 14.81 -23.96 -45.12
CA ARG A 509 16.12 -24.33 -45.68
C ARG A 509 16.91 -25.13 -44.64
N THR A 510 17.22 -26.35 -45.03
CA THR A 510 18.03 -27.37 -44.39
C THR A 510 19.50 -26.97 -44.43
N VAL A 511 20.21 -26.98 -43.29
CA VAL A 511 21.62 -27.39 -43.22
C VAL A 511 21.85 -28.05 -41.85
N ALA A 512 22.40 -29.25 -41.91
CA ALA A 512 22.78 -30.08 -40.79
C ALA A 512 24.08 -29.59 -40.13
N SER A 513 24.19 -29.78 -38.81
CA SER A 513 25.46 -30.15 -38.19
C SER A 513 25.18 -30.66 -36.77
N ALA A 514 25.37 -31.96 -36.62
CA ALA A 514 25.33 -32.73 -35.39
C ALA A 514 26.59 -32.49 -34.57
N TRP A 515 26.48 -32.32 -33.25
CA TRP A 515 27.52 -32.72 -32.29
C TRP A 515 26.83 -33.27 -31.04
N SER A 516 26.91 -34.59 -30.91
CA SER A 516 26.57 -35.38 -29.73
C SER A 516 27.79 -35.46 -28.81
N TRP A 517 27.64 -35.17 -27.51
CA TRP A 517 28.61 -35.56 -26.50
C TRP A 517 27.89 -35.91 -25.18
N THR A 518 27.91 -37.19 -24.85
CA THR A 518 27.83 -37.83 -23.51
C THR A 518 28.37 -39.25 -23.75
N PRO A 519 29.14 -39.87 -22.84
CA PRO A 519 28.66 -40.18 -21.50
C PRO A 519 29.71 -40.23 -20.38
N GLY A 520 29.24 -40.30 -19.13
CA GLY A 520 30.07 -40.68 -17.99
C GLY A 520 29.21 -41.11 -16.81
N ARG A 521 28.89 -42.41 -16.75
CA ARG A 521 28.35 -43.08 -15.56
C ARG A 521 29.49 -43.33 -14.57
N ALA A 522 29.24 -43.17 -13.28
CA ALA A 522 30.00 -43.83 -12.23
C ALA A 522 29.03 -44.39 -11.18
N CYS A 523 29.13 -45.70 -10.96
CA CYS A 523 28.52 -46.45 -9.88
C CYS A 523 29.48 -46.50 -8.68
N ALA A 524 28.96 -46.39 -7.46
CA ALA A 524 29.48 -47.02 -6.23
C ALA A 524 28.37 -46.83 -5.15
N SER A 525 27.58 -47.84 -4.76
CA SER A 525 27.86 -48.96 -3.85
C SER A 525 28.27 -48.57 -2.42
N GLY A 526 27.43 -48.94 -1.45
CA GLY A 526 27.85 -49.44 -0.14
C GLY A 526 27.69 -48.50 1.06
N CYS A 527 26.66 -48.73 1.88
CA CYS A 527 26.79 -49.37 3.21
C CYS A 527 25.64 -49.00 4.16
N SER A 528 24.97 -50.06 4.59
CA SER A 528 23.95 -50.12 5.61
C SER A 528 24.54 -50.01 7.02
N SER A 529 23.81 -49.33 7.93
CA SER A 529 23.67 -49.80 9.31
C SER A 529 22.50 -49.09 10.00
N ARG A 530 21.42 -49.85 10.25
CA ARG A 530 20.46 -49.60 11.34
C ARG A 530 21.06 -50.16 12.64
N PRO A 531 20.76 -49.56 13.79
CA PRO A 531 19.79 -50.15 14.72
C PRO A 531 18.93 -49.04 15.39
N ARG A 532 17.91 -49.23 16.23
CA ARG A 532 17.01 -50.30 16.70
C ARG A 532 15.80 -49.53 17.28
N ALA A 533 14.62 -50.15 17.26
CA ALA A 533 13.45 -49.66 18.00
C ALA A 533 13.58 -49.97 19.50
N CYS A 534 13.11 -49.06 20.33
CA CYS A 534 12.64 -49.33 21.68
C CYS A 534 11.26 -48.66 21.83
N GLU A 535 10.23 -49.48 22.02
CA GLU A 535 8.96 -49.10 22.64
C GLU A 535 9.15 -49.07 24.17
N SER A 536 8.54 -48.09 24.85
CA SER A 536 7.76 -48.31 26.09
C SER A 536 7.15 -46.99 26.60
N SER A 537 5.81 -46.96 26.57
CA SER A 537 4.85 -46.49 27.59
C SER A 537 5.23 -45.46 28.67
N ASP A 538 4.40 -44.41 28.72
CA ASP A 538 3.63 -43.86 29.86
C ASP A 538 4.27 -43.24 31.13
N SER A 539 3.81 -41.99 31.33
CA SER A 539 3.21 -41.40 32.56
C SER A 539 4.05 -40.56 33.55
N TYR A 540 3.63 -39.29 33.64
CA TYR A 540 3.44 -38.42 34.82
C TYR A 540 4.57 -38.11 35.84
N SER A 541 4.98 -36.83 35.84
CA SER A 541 4.79 -35.85 36.95
C SER A 541 6.02 -35.10 37.49
N GLN A 542 5.82 -33.77 37.59
CA GLN A 542 6.32 -32.77 38.55
C GLN A 542 7.79 -32.25 38.56
N ASN A 543 7.85 -30.92 38.43
CA ASN A 543 8.69 -29.92 39.12
C ASN A 543 10.11 -30.30 39.53
N SER A 544 11.11 -29.65 38.91
CA SER A 544 12.04 -28.77 39.66
C SER A 544 12.83 -27.84 38.73
N SER A 545 12.97 -26.61 39.17
CA SER A 545 13.87 -25.56 38.70
C SER A 545 15.33 -26.01 38.69
N CYS A 546 16.06 -25.71 37.60
CA CYS A 546 17.52 -25.76 37.60
C CYS A 546 18.10 -24.58 36.81
N THR A 547 18.68 -23.66 37.56
CA THR A 547 19.56 -22.57 37.14
C THR A 547 20.84 -23.15 36.53
N LEU A 548 21.19 -22.76 35.31
CA LEU A 548 22.42 -23.22 34.64
C LEU A 548 23.45 -22.09 34.60
N TYR A 549 24.46 -22.22 35.46
CA TYR A 549 25.70 -21.44 35.42
C TYR A 549 26.52 -21.84 34.18
N ARG A 550 27.00 -20.83 33.44
CA ARG A 550 27.97 -21.01 32.36
C ARG A 550 29.35 -21.34 32.95
N GLY A 551 29.86 -22.52 32.61
CA GLY A 551 31.28 -22.85 32.71
C GLY A 551 32.00 -22.46 31.42
N VAL A 552 33.05 -21.66 31.57
CA VAL A 552 34.07 -21.35 30.56
C VAL A 552 35.08 -22.50 30.55
N CYS A 553 35.51 -22.95 29.37
CA CYS A 553 36.74 -23.73 29.22
C CYS A 553 37.43 -23.42 27.88
N GLY A 554 38.72 -23.06 28.00
CA GLY A 554 39.83 -23.56 27.18
C GLY A 554 40.07 -22.90 25.84
#